data_AF-A0A024U0G0-F1
#
_entry.id   AF-A0A024U0G0-F1
#
_cell.length_a   1.000
_cell.length_b   1.000
_cell.length_c   1.000
_cell.angle_alpha   90.00
_cell.angle_beta   90.00
_cell.angle_gamma   90.00
#
_symmetry.space_group_name_H-M   'P 1'
#
loop_
_entity.id
_entity.type
_entity.pdbx_description
1 polymer ?
#
loop_
_entity_poly.entity_id
_entity_poly.type
_entity_poly.pdbx_seq_one_letter_code
_entity_poly.pdbx_strand_id
1 'polypeptide(L)'
;MPPTSPRLRYCEVHGCDHVIASRKRCISHGGGVRCKVAACPNGAKHDGLCWTHGGWRSCTVEGCVNRTKARGLCWSHGGGKPCQTPACTKTALRYGHCWAHGGGKRCVEEGCNRPGIERQDNKCPHHFRLQAQGER
;
A
#
# COMPACT_ATOMS: atom_id res chain seq x y z
N MET A 1 1.32 -29.76 18.86
CA MET A 1 0.02 -29.50 19.49
C MET A 1 -0.57 -28.24 18.88
N PRO A 2 -1.79 -28.26 18.32
CA PRO A 2 -2.40 -27.08 17.72
C PRO A 2 -2.76 -26.06 18.82
N PRO A 3 -2.53 -24.76 18.62
CA PRO A 3 -2.76 -23.74 19.65
C PRO A 3 -4.25 -23.51 19.93
N THR A 4 -4.57 -23.45 21.22
CA THR A 4 -5.89 -23.25 21.84
C THR A 4 -6.32 -21.77 21.81
N SER A 5 -6.68 -21.24 20.65
CA SER A 5 -7.27 -19.89 20.53
C SER A 5 -8.55 -19.92 19.67
N PRO A 6 -9.55 -19.06 19.92
CA PRO A 6 -10.92 -19.30 19.50
C PRO A 6 -11.09 -19.25 17.98
N ARG A 7 -11.23 -20.46 17.39
CA ARG A 7 -11.90 -20.81 16.12
C ARG A 7 -11.48 -20.05 14.84
N LEU A 8 -10.20 -19.73 14.66
CA LEU A 8 -9.71 -19.47 13.30
C LEU A 8 -9.83 -20.76 12.48
N ARG A 9 -10.73 -20.77 11.50
CA ARG A 9 -10.99 -21.94 10.64
C ARG A 9 -10.02 -21.93 9.46
N TYR A 10 -9.30 -23.01 9.25
CA TYR A 10 -8.31 -23.19 8.17
C TYR A 10 -8.92 -23.84 6.94
N CYS A 11 -8.32 -23.58 5.78
CA CYS A 11 -8.80 -24.07 4.49
C CYS A 11 -8.96 -25.60 4.49
N GLU A 12 -10.04 -26.10 3.90
CA GLU A 12 -10.34 -27.54 3.80
C GLU A 12 -9.43 -28.31 2.81
N VAL A 13 -8.55 -27.60 2.10
CA VAL A 13 -7.59 -28.23 1.17
C VAL A 13 -6.45 -28.82 2.00
N HIS A 14 -6.18 -30.11 1.80
CA HIS A 14 -5.15 -30.84 2.52
C HIS A 14 -3.78 -30.16 2.38
N GLY A 15 -3.11 -29.90 3.52
CA GLY A 15 -1.81 -29.20 3.56
C GLY A 15 -1.88 -27.68 3.41
N CYS A 16 -3.06 -27.07 3.54
CA CYS A 16 -3.22 -25.62 3.47
C CYS A 16 -3.45 -24.97 4.85
N ASP A 17 -2.44 -24.26 5.35
CA ASP A 17 -2.51 -23.54 6.63
C ASP A 17 -3.13 -22.14 6.51
N HIS A 18 -3.70 -21.80 5.36
CA HIS A 18 -4.36 -20.51 5.17
C HIS A 18 -5.74 -20.48 5.82
N VAL A 19 -6.07 -19.35 6.44
CA VAL A 19 -7.39 -19.10 7.03
C VAL A 19 -8.47 -19.07 5.94
N ILE A 20 -9.64 -19.62 6.26
CA ILE A 20 -10.83 -19.61 5.40
C ILE A 20 -11.26 -18.17 5.16
N ALA A 21 -11.43 -17.83 3.89
CA ALA A 21 -12.06 -16.58 3.49
C ALA A 21 -13.57 -16.76 3.37
N SER A 22 -14.04 -17.74 2.59
CA SER A 22 -15.45 -18.11 2.45
C SER A 22 -15.56 -19.52 1.87
N ARG A 23 -16.73 -20.15 1.96
CA ARG A 23 -16.99 -21.51 1.41
C ARG A 23 -15.94 -22.55 1.85
N LYS A 24 -15.50 -22.47 3.11
CA LYS A 24 -14.49 -23.36 3.71
C LYS A 24 -13.11 -23.37 3.02
N ARG A 25 -12.84 -22.40 2.12
CA ARG A 25 -11.58 -22.29 1.38
C ARG A 25 -10.90 -20.95 1.63
N CYS A 26 -9.58 -20.91 1.53
CA CYS A 26 -8.80 -19.68 1.59
C CYS A 26 -8.89 -18.90 0.26
N ILE A 27 -8.33 -17.70 0.21
CA ILE A 27 -8.40 -16.81 -0.96
C ILE A 27 -7.84 -17.48 -2.22
N SER A 28 -6.68 -18.15 -2.10
CA SER A 28 -6.03 -18.86 -3.21
C SER A 28 -6.87 -20.05 -3.70
N HIS A 29 -7.41 -20.85 -2.78
CA HIS A 29 -8.23 -22.02 -3.08
C HIS A 29 -9.70 -21.71 -3.42
N GLY A 30 -10.08 -20.46 -3.67
CA GLY A 30 -11.42 -20.12 -4.17
C GLY A 30 -12.42 -19.65 -3.14
N GLY A 31 -11.96 -19.31 -1.93
CA GLY A 31 -12.77 -18.62 -0.92
C GLY A 31 -12.99 -17.13 -1.23
N GLY A 32 -12.18 -16.52 -2.09
CA GLY A 32 -12.38 -15.14 -2.54
C GLY A 32 -13.41 -15.04 -3.67
N VAL A 33 -14.16 -13.93 -3.71
CA VAL A 33 -15.02 -13.58 -4.86
C VAL A 33 -14.13 -13.37 -6.08
N ARG A 34 -14.47 -14.02 -7.20
CA ARG A 34 -13.73 -13.90 -8.46
C ARG A 34 -14.29 -12.79 -9.33
N CYS A 35 -13.48 -12.28 -10.23
CA CYS A 35 -13.91 -11.30 -11.20
C CYS A 35 -15.09 -11.84 -12.04
N LYS A 36 -16.11 -11.01 -12.28
CA LYS A 36 -17.29 -11.34 -13.12
C LYS A 36 -16.96 -11.60 -14.59
N VAL A 37 -15.80 -11.14 -15.06
CA VAL A 37 -15.36 -11.38 -16.44
C VAL A 37 -15.03 -12.85 -16.62
N ALA A 38 -15.59 -13.47 -17.67
CA ALA A 38 -15.40 -14.88 -17.98
C ALA A 38 -13.91 -15.22 -18.10
N ALA A 39 -13.53 -16.39 -17.59
CA ALA A 39 -12.16 -16.90 -17.58
C ALA A 39 -11.11 -16.00 -16.88
N CYS A 40 -11.51 -15.04 -16.04
CA CYS A 40 -10.56 -14.23 -15.28
C CYS A 40 -10.13 -14.94 -13.98
N PRO A 41 -8.83 -15.25 -13.78
CA PRO A 41 -8.35 -15.90 -12.56
C PRO A 41 -8.31 -14.95 -11.36
N ASN A 42 -8.36 -13.64 -11.60
CA ASN A 42 -8.17 -12.61 -10.59
C ASN A 42 -9.35 -12.51 -9.61
N GLY A 43 -9.02 -12.22 -8.36
CA GLY A 43 -10.01 -11.88 -7.33
C GLY A 43 -10.67 -10.53 -7.61
N ALA A 44 -11.98 -10.46 -7.36
CA ALA A 44 -12.72 -9.20 -7.40
C ALA A 44 -12.23 -8.27 -6.27
N LYS A 45 -12.16 -6.98 -6.59
CA LYS A 45 -11.79 -5.90 -5.67
C LYS A 45 -12.95 -4.96 -5.41
N HIS A 46 -13.66 -4.55 -6.46
CA HIS A 46 -14.79 -3.64 -6.39
C HIS A 46 -15.84 -4.00 -7.45
N ASP A 47 -17.13 -3.90 -7.14
CA ASP A 47 -18.28 -4.27 -7.99
C ASP A 47 -18.24 -5.68 -8.63
N GLY A 48 -17.49 -6.60 -8.02
CA GLY A 48 -17.27 -7.94 -8.55
C GLY A 48 -16.24 -8.00 -9.68
N LEU A 49 -15.48 -6.94 -9.91
CA LEU A 49 -14.45 -6.83 -10.94
C LEU A 49 -13.05 -6.78 -10.31
N CYS A 50 -12.05 -7.28 -11.02
CA CYS A 50 -10.64 -7.20 -10.61
C CYS A 50 -10.01 -5.88 -11.06
N TRP A 51 -8.77 -5.61 -10.64
CA TRP A 51 -8.06 -4.37 -10.95
C TRP A 51 -7.97 -4.05 -12.45
N THR A 52 -7.78 -5.06 -13.31
CA THR A 52 -7.68 -4.88 -14.76
C THR A 52 -9.04 -4.71 -15.44
N HIS A 53 -10.10 -5.26 -14.86
CA HIS A 53 -11.44 -5.23 -15.42
C HIS A 53 -12.35 -4.16 -14.79
N GLY A 54 -11.79 -3.09 -14.22
CA GLY A 54 -12.57 -1.98 -13.68
C GLY A 54 -12.98 -2.11 -12.21
N GLY A 55 -12.34 -3.01 -11.45
CA GLY A 55 -12.51 -3.14 -10.00
C GLY A 55 -11.84 -2.02 -9.20
N TRP A 56 -11.98 -0.77 -9.64
CA TRP A 56 -11.43 0.43 -9.02
C TRP A 56 -12.34 1.62 -9.30
N ARG A 57 -12.32 2.64 -8.42
CA ARG A 57 -13.08 3.88 -8.61
C ARG A 57 -12.17 5.01 -9.08
N SER A 58 -12.64 5.84 -9.99
CA SER A 58 -11.99 7.11 -10.34
C SER A 58 -12.11 8.12 -9.20
N CYS A 59 -11.23 9.11 -9.22
CA CYS A 59 -11.32 10.28 -8.36
C CYS A 59 -12.61 11.04 -8.66
N THR A 60 -13.31 11.49 -7.62
CA THR A 60 -14.55 12.27 -7.72
C THR A 60 -14.31 13.71 -8.23
N VAL A 61 -13.06 14.17 -8.31
CA VAL A 61 -12.73 15.49 -8.85
C VAL A 61 -12.93 15.48 -10.36
N GLU A 62 -13.66 16.46 -10.87
CA GLU A 62 -13.94 16.61 -12.30
C GLU A 62 -12.65 16.69 -13.13
N GLY A 63 -12.61 15.97 -14.25
CA GLY A 63 -11.43 15.87 -15.12
C GLY A 63 -10.28 15.02 -14.55
N CYS A 64 -10.41 14.43 -13.36
CA CYS A 64 -9.36 13.60 -12.79
C CYS A 64 -9.48 12.13 -13.22
N VAL A 65 -8.55 11.70 -14.07
CA VAL A 65 -8.44 10.27 -14.50
C VAL A 65 -7.73 9.39 -13.46
N ASN A 66 -7.28 9.97 -12.36
CA ASN A 66 -6.58 9.21 -11.33
C ASN A 66 -7.53 8.32 -10.54
N ARG A 67 -6.97 7.25 -10.00
CA ARG A 67 -7.72 6.28 -9.19
C ARG A 67 -7.91 6.81 -7.78
N THR A 68 -9.10 6.60 -7.25
CA THR A 68 -9.41 6.86 -5.84
C THR A 68 -8.63 5.90 -4.97
N LYS A 69 -7.97 6.46 -3.94
CA LYS A 69 -7.31 5.69 -2.89
C LYS A 69 -8.20 5.55 -1.66
N ALA A 70 -8.79 6.65 -1.22
CA ALA A 70 -9.76 6.68 -0.12
C ALA A 70 -10.68 7.89 -0.29
N ARG A 71 -11.88 7.84 0.32
CA ARG A 71 -12.83 8.96 0.37
C ARG A 71 -13.23 9.54 -1.01
N GLY A 72 -13.18 8.74 -2.08
CA GLY A 72 -13.45 9.24 -3.43
C GLY A 72 -12.32 10.07 -4.05
N LEU A 73 -11.17 10.21 -3.39
CA LEU A 73 -10.09 11.09 -3.84
C LEU A 73 -8.83 10.29 -4.19
N CYS A 74 -8.09 10.76 -5.20
CA CYS A 74 -6.77 10.24 -5.55
C CYS A 74 -5.69 10.79 -4.61
N TRP A 75 -4.46 10.30 -4.72
CA TRP A 75 -3.34 10.77 -3.89
C TRP A 75 -3.16 12.29 -3.95
N SER A 76 -3.18 12.88 -5.15
CA SER A 76 -3.00 14.31 -5.37
C SER A 76 -4.16 15.16 -4.86
N HIS A 77 -5.36 14.59 -4.81
CA HIS A 77 -6.56 15.28 -4.35
C HIS A 77 -6.94 14.94 -2.89
N GLY A 78 -6.02 14.39 -2.09
CA GLY A 78 -6.27 14.17 -0.66
C GLY A 78 -6.87 12.81 -0.29
N GLY A 79 -6.76 11.81 -1.16
CA GLY A 79 -7.09 10.41 -0.88
C GLY A 79 -6.12 9.71 0.09
N GLY A 80 -5.10 10.42 0.58
CA GLY A 80 -4.23 9.96 1.66
C GLY A 80 -4.73 10.40 3.04
N LYS A 81 -4.09 9.90 4.10
CA LYS A 81 -4.34 10.43 5.45
C LYS A 81 -3.74 11.84 5.51
N PRO A 82 -4.41 12.84 6.09
CA PRO A 82 -3.81 14.16 6.28
C PRO A 82 -2.67 14.09 7.30
N CYS A 83 -1.73 15.04 7.21
CA CYS A 83 -0.71 15.26 8.21
C CYS A 83 -1.35 15.62 9.56
N GLN A 84 -0.88 15.02 10.65
CA GLN A 84 -1.39 15.26 12.00
C GLN A 84 -1.03 16.65 12.55
N THR A 85 -0.06 17.33 11.94
CA THR A 85 0.32 18.70 12.30
C THR A 85 -0.85 19.67 12.04
N PRO A 86 -1.21 20.55 13.00
CA PRO A 86 -2.28 21.52 12.84
C PRO A 86 -2.02 22.44 11.64
N ALA A 87 -3.10 22.82 10.94
CA ALA A 87 -3.08 23.62 9.71
C ALA A 87 -2.30 23.01 8.51
N CYS A 88 -1.86 21.75 8.58
CA CYS A 88 -1.19 21.09 7.46
C CYS A 88 -2.19 20.32 6.58
N THR A 89 -2.35 20.75 5.33
CA THR A 89 -3.19 20.07 4.32
C THR A 89 -2.46 18.98 3.55
N LYS A 90 -1.16 18.77 3.83
CA LYS A 90 -0.34 17.79 3.11
C LYS A 90 -0.72 16.37 3.52
N THR A 91 -0.55 15.44 2.58
CA THR A 91 -0.75 14.02 2.83
C THR A 91 0.39 13.45 3.69
N ALA A 92 0.03 12.70 4.72
CA ALA A 92 0.93 11.95 5.56
C ALA A 92 1.55 10.77 4.80
N LEU A 93 2.86 10.60 4.96
CA LEU A 93 3.65 9.52 4.36
C LEU A 93 3.77 8.36 5.35
N ARG A 94 4.52 8.56 6.44
CA ARG A 94 4.65 7.65 7.59
C ARG A 94 4.47 8.41 8.90
N TYR A 95 4.22 7.68 9.98
CA TYR A 95 4.07 8.23 11.34
C TYR A 95 3.01 9.34 11.48
N GLY A 96 2.03 9.40 10.56
CA GLY A 96 1.00 10.44 10.60
C GLY A 96 1.46 11.82 10.12
N HIS A 97 2.71 11.99 9.66
CA HIS A 97 3.23 13.28 9.23
C HIS A 97 3.55 13.33 7.73
N CYS A 98 3.52 14.53 7.16
CA CYS A 98 3.98 14.76 5.78
C CYS A 98 5.52 14.83 5.70
N TRP A 99 6.06 14.92 4.49
CA TRP A 99 7.51 15.00 4.26
C TRP A 99 8.20 16.09 5.11
N ALA A 100 7.58 17.28 5.20
CA ALA A 100 8.13 18.42 5.93
C ALA A 100 8.03 18.27 7.46
N HIS A 101 7.10 17.43 7.94
CA HIS A 101 6.82 17.28 9.38
C HIS A 101 7.30 15.93 9.92
N GLY A 102 8.25 15.25 9.26
CA GLY A 102 8.85 14.01 9.77
C GLY A 102 8.26 12.70 9.20
N GLY A 103 7.46 12.79 8.15
CA GLY A 103 6.82 11.62 7.52
C GLY A 103 7.74 10.75 6.65
N GLY A 104 9.00 11.14 6.46
CA GLY A 104 9.92 10.42 5.60
C GLY A 104 11.36 10.45 6.11
N LYS A 105 12.13 9.44 5.71
CA LYS A 105 13.54 9.29 6.12
C LYS A 105 14.37 10.43 5.56
N ARG A 106 15.15 11.08 6.41
CA ARG A 106 16.12 12.11 6.01
C ARG A 106 17.42 11.44 5.58
N CYS A 107 18.18 12.14 4.75
CA CYS A 107 19.54 11.75 4.43
C CYS A 107 20.35 11.71 5.74
N VAL A 108 21.16 10.66 5.94
CA VAL A 108 22.00 10.51 7.13
C VAL A 108 23.13 11.55 7.22
N GLU A 109 23.57 12.11 6.09
CA GLU A 109 24.57 13.17 6.08
C GLU A 109 24.13 14.41 6.85
N GLU A 110 25.03 14.90 7.71
CA GLU A 110 24.85 16.09 8.54
C GLU A 110 24.43 17.31 7.71
N GLY A 111 23.42 18.04 8.20
CA GLY A 111 22.85 19.20 7.50
C GLY A 111 22.04 18.89 6.23
N CYS A 112 21.90 17.61 5.84
CA CYS A 112 21.20 17.25 4.62
C CYS A 112 19.70 17.06 4.81
N ASN A 113 18.93 18.01 4.27
CA ASN A 113 17.47 17.99 4.31
C ASN A 113 16.82 17.22 3.14
N ARG A 114 17.58 16.41 2.40
CA ARG A 114 17.10 15.63 1.24
C ARG A 114 16.54 14.27 1.68
N PRO A 115 15.72 13.60 0.85
CA PRO A 115 15.23 12.27 1.14
C PRO A 115 16.33 11.22 1.19
N GLY A 116 16.38 10.49 2.30
CA GLY A 116 17.20 9.30 2.49
C GLY A 116 16.49 8.08 1.91
N ILE A 117 17.21 7.30 1.12
CA ILE A 117 16.70 6.09 0.48
C ILE A 117 17.32 4.89 1.18
N GLU A 118 16.50 3.97 1.70
CA GLU A 118 16.98 2.83 2.49
C GLU A 118 17.99 1.95 1.72
N ARG A 119 17.72 1.68 0.43
CA ARG A 119 18.65 0.97 -0.47
C ARG A 119 19.92 1.75 -0.84
N GLN A 120 20.08 2.97 -0.34
CA GLN A 120 21.24 3.85 -0.54
C GLN A 120 21.84 4.23 0.83
N ASP A 121 21.82 3.31 1.80
CA ASP A 121 22.34 3.53 3.16
C ASP A 121 21.69 4.73 3.87
N ASN A 122 20.40 4.95 3.61
CA ASN A 122 19.64 6.11 4.06
C ASN A 122 20.25 7.46 3.62
N LYS A 123 21.08 7.47 2.57
CA LYS A 123 21.59 8.69 1.93
C LYS A 123 20.66 9.14 0.81
N CYS A 124 20.77 10.41 0.47
CA CYS A 124 20.10 10.94 -0.71
C CYS A 124 20.85 10.55 -1.99
N PRO A 125 20.20 10.57 -3.17
CA PRO A 125 20.85 10.23 -4.44
C PRO A 125 22.12 11.01 -4.75
N HIS A 126 22.27 12.20 -4.18
CA HIS A 126 23.47 13.02 -4.31
C HIS A 126 24.61 12.50 -3.42
N HIS A 127 24.36 12.33 -2.12
CA HIS A 127 25.36 11.85 -1.17
C HIS A 127 25.75 10.39 -1.38
N PHE A 128 24.82 9.57 -1.85
CA PHE A 128 25.12 8.21 -2.27
C PHE A 128 26.15 8.16 -3.42
N ARG A 129 26.01 9.05 -4.41
CA ARG A 129 26.98 9.15 -5.52
C ARG A 129 28.34 9.69 -5.07
N LEU A 130 28.35 10.69 -4.17
CA LEU A 130 29.59 11.26 -3.65
C LEU A 130 30.38 10.24 -2.82
N GLN A 131 29.71 9.45 -1.98
CA GLN A 131 30.36 8.41 -1.21
C GLN A 131 30.95 7.32 -2.10
N ALA A 132 30.23 6.89 -3.14
CA ALA A 132 30.72 5.90 -4.10
C ALA A 132 31.95 6.37 -4.91
N GLN A 133 32.28 7.67 -4.88
CA GLN A 133 33.44 8.24 -5.57
C GLN A 133 34.65 8.46 -4.63
N GLY A 134 34.47 8.38 -3.31
CA GLY A 134 35.49 8.65 -2.29
C GLY A 134 36.23 7.43 -1.76
N GLU A 135 35.91 6.22 -2.22
CA GLU A 135 36.55 4.96 -1.82
C GLU A 135 37.65 4.52 -2.83
N ARG A 136 38.61 5.41 -3.10
CA ARG A 136 39.88 5.08 -3.78
C ARG A 136 41.06 5.64 -3.00
#